data_AF-A0A2K8UAG5-F1
#
_entry.id   AF-A0A2K8UAG5-F1
#
_cell.length_a   1.000
_cell.length_b   1.000
_cell.length_c   1.000
_cell.angle_alpha   90.00
_cell.angle_beta   90.00
_cell.angle_gamma   90.00
#
_symmetry.space_group_name_H-M   'P 1'
#
loop_
_entity.id
_entity.type
_entity.pdbx_description
1 polymer ?
#
loop_
_entity_poly.entity_id
_entity_poly.type
_entity_poly.pdbx_seq_one_letter_code
_entity_poly.pdbx_strand_id
1 'polypeptide(L)'
;MADFAKGSPQLYALIASKAGPAGARVWTLKLVNGREPVRGARIDDLTLTQTRGTACTPVLGRPTASSSVEVLTPYVRPVGDIGPSDSALNSVQLDFSTCAATARFTATIDYSADGGVSGTKTLYNQFR
;
A
#
# COMPACT_ATOMS: atom_id res chain seq x y z
N MET A 1 -25.67 12.60 -24.47
CA MET A 1 -24.53 13.54 -24.49
C MET A 1 -23.60 13.11 -23.36
N ALA A 2 -22.29 13.14 -23.61
CA ALA A 2 -21.27 12.28 -22.99
C ALA A 2 -21.15 12.35 -21.45
N ASP A 3 -20.84 11.20 -20.86
CA ASP A 3 -20.59 10.91 -19.45
C ASP A 3 -19.07 10.84 -19.22
N PHE A 4 -18.41 11.94 -18.84
CA PHE A 4 -16.98 11.96 -18.47
C PHE A 4 -16.66 13.15 -17.56
N ALA A 5 -16.52 12.87 -16.25
CA ALA A 5 -15.35 13.21 -15.42
C ALA A 5 -15.73 13.13 -13.93
N LYS A 6 -15.73 11.93 -13.33
CA LYS A 6 -15.29 11.86 -11.93
C LYS A 6 -13.85 12.37 -11.94
N GLY A 7 -13.65 13.63 -11.54
CA GLY A 7 -12.33 14.21 -11.39
C GLY A 7 -11.44 13.23 -10.62
N SER A 8 -10.16 13.14 -10.99
CA SER A 8 -9.19 12.27 -10.32
C SER A 8 -9.39 12.32 -8.81
N PRO A 9 -9.42 11.16 -8.11
CA PRO A 9 -9.68 11.15 -6.68
C PRO A 9 -8.71 12.10 -5.98
N GLN A 10 -9.24 12.93 -5.07
CA GLN A 10 -8.43 13.91 -4.34
C GLN A 10 -7.24 13.23 -3.67
N LEU A 11 -7.42 12.00 -3.18
CA LEU A 11 -6.37 11.17 -2.59
C LEU A 11 -6.35 9.80 -3.27
N TYR A 12 -5.16 9.29 -3.61
CA TYR A 12 -5.01 7.91 -4.06
C TYR A 12 -3.69 7.27 -3.67
N ALA A 13 -3.70 5.94 -3.55
CA ALA A 13 -2.53 5.13 -3.25
C ALA A 13 -1.85 4.55 -4.50
N LEU A 14 -0.56 4.27 -4.39
CA LEU A 14 0.23 3.47 -5.34
C LEU A 14 1.47 2.87 -4.65
N ILE A 15 2.13 1.91 -5.31
CA ILE A 15 3.42 1.37 -4.89
C ILE A 15 4.51 2.16 -5.62
N ALA A 16 5.29 2.96 -4.90
CA ALA A 16 6.37 3.76 -5.45
C ALA A 16 7.62 2.94 -5.74
N SER A 17 7.97 2.00 -4.87
CA SER A 17 9.13 1.13 -5.05
C SER A 17 9.03 -0.16 -4.27
N LYS A 18 9.85 -1.14 -4.67
CA LYS A 18 10.10 -2.39 -3.94
C LYS A 18 11.60 -2.60 -3.83
N ALA A 19 12.10 -2.92 -2.64
CA ALA A 19 13.52 -3.07 -2.36
C ALA A 19 13.78 -4.25 -1.42
N GLY A 20 15.05 -4.57 -1.17
CA GLY A 20 15.47 -5.65 -0.27
C GLY A 20 15.54 -7.04 -0.92
N PRO A 21 15.98 -8.07 -0.20
CA PRO A 21 16.07 -9.44 -0.69
C PRO A 21 14.71 -10.03 -1.09
N ALA A 22 14.72 -11.03 -1.96
CA ALA A 22 13.48 -11.63 -2.47
C ALA A 22 12.58 -12.24 -1.36
N GLY A 23 13.16 -12.73 -0.27
CA GLY A 23 12.40 -13.23 0.89
C GLY A 23 12.01 -12.16 1.91
N ALA A 24 12.58 -10.96 1.83
CA ALA A 24 12.35 -9.86 2.76
C ALA A 24 12.31 -8.54 1.97
N ARG A 25 11.11 -8.19 1.50
CA ARG A 25 10.91 -7.04 0.62
C ARG A 25 10.37 -5.85 1.39
N VAL A 26 10.87 -4.67 1.09
CA VAL A 26 10.31 -3.41 1.56
C VAL A 26 9.54 -2.78 0.42
N TRP A 27 8.22 -2.63 0.58
CA TRP A 27 7.39 -1.89 -0.37
C TRP A 27 7.18 -0.47 0.16
N THR A 28 7.48 0.51 -0.68
CA THR A 28 7.19 1.91 -0.40
C THR A 28 5.85 2.24 -1.04
N LEU A 29 4.83 2.44 -0.21
CA LEU A 29 3.53 2.93 -0.58
C LEU A 29 3.57 4.46 -0.64
N LYS A 30 2.82 5.04 -1.56
CA LYS A 30 2.72 6.48 -1.75
C LYS A 30 1.25 6.87 -1.78
N LEU A 31 0.88 7.82 -0.92
CA LEU A 31 -0.37 8.55 -1.03
C LEU A 31 -0.11 9.84 -1.78
N VAL A 32 -0.88 10.09 -2.83
CA VAL A 32 -0.80 11.30 -3.65
C VAL A 32 -2.07 12.09 -3.46
N ASN A 33 -1.91 13.38 -3.17
CA ASN A 33 -3.00 14.33 -3.10
C ASN A 33 -3.06 15.18 -4.37
N GLY A 34 -4.27 15.49 -4.82
CA GLY A 34 -4.56 16.28 -6.01
C GLY A 34 -4.54 17.79 -5.75
N ARG A 35 -5.68 18.37 -5.39
CA ARG A 35 -5.89 19.83 -5.45
C ARG A 35 -6.07 20.50 -4.09
N GLU A 36 -6.89 19.95 -3.21
CA GLU A 36 -7.16 20.53 -1.90
C GLU A 36 -6.34 19.83 -0.82
N PRO A 37 -5.84 20.55 0.21
CA PRO A 37 -5.08 19.94 1.29
C PRO A 37 -5.91 18.85 1.97
N VAL A 38 -5.27 17.72 2.23
CA VAL A 38 -5.88 16.58 2.93
C VAL A 38 -5.22 16.46 4.30
N ARG A 39 -6.03 16.33 5.35
CA ARG A 39 -5.56 16.18 6.72
C ARG A 39 -5.72 14.75 7.22
N GLY A 40 -4.81 14.32 8.08
CA GLY A 40 -4.92 13.00 8.72
C GLY A 40 -4.91 11.82 7.75
N ALA A 41 -4.22 11.95 6.61
CA ALA A 41 -4.14 10.87 5.63
C ALA A 41 -3.46 9.64 6.24
N ARG A 42 -4.02 8.47 5.94
CA ARG A 42 -3.53 7.18 6.45
C ARG A 42 -3.78 6.06 5.46
N ILE A 43 -2.97 5.02 5.58
CA ILE A 43 -3.22 3.72 4.97
C ILE A 43 -3.94 2.90 6.03
N ASP A 44 -5.14 2.45 5.73
CA ASP A 44 -5.99 1.70 6.66
C ASP A 44 -5.68 0.20 6.62
N ASP A 45 -5.36 -0.32 5.42
CA ASP A 45 -4.96 -1.70 5.26
C ASP A 45 -4.11 -1.93 3.99
N LEU A 46 -3.32 -2.99 4.01
CA LEU A 46 -2.66 -3.56 2.84
C LEU A 46 -2.91 -5.07 2.85
N THR A 47 -3.72 -5.55 1.91
CA THR A 47 -4.00 -6.97 1.75
C THR A 47 -3.29 -7.53 0.50
N LEU A 48 -2.67 -8.71 0.64
CA LEU A 48 -2.08 -9.47 -0.45
C LEU A 48 -2.86 -10.77 -0.68
N THR A 49 -3.62 -10.83 -1.76
CA THR A 49 -4.33 -12.04 -2.17
C THR A 49 -3.53 -12.76 -3.25
N GLN A 50 -3.07 -13.97 -2.97
CA GLN A 50 -2.35 -14.75 -3.97
C GLN A 50 -3.26 -15.10 -5.16
N THR A 51 -2.77 -14.87 -6.37
CA THR A 51 -3.49 -15.16 -7.62
C THR A 51 -2.79 -16.22 -8.48
N ARG A 52 -1.51 -16.52 -8.23
CA ARG A 52 -0.74 -17.52 -8.97
C ARG A 52 0.40 -18.09 -8.14
N GLY A 53 0.82 -19.32 -8.49
CA GLY A 53 1.98 -20.01 -7.92
C GLY A 53 1.61 -20.97 -6.80
N THR A 54 2.62 -21.59 -6.21
CA THR A 54 2.45 -22.45 -5.02
C THR A 54 1.88 -21.65 -3.87
N ALA A 55 0.84 -22.17 -3.22
CA ALA A 55 0.16 -21.51 -2.12
C ALA A 55 1.16 -21.04 -1.05
N CYS A 56 1.15 -19.76 -0.75
CA CYS A 56 1.93 -19.17 0.32
C CYS A 56 1.24 -17.89 0.81
N THR A 57 1.48 -17.57 2.08
CA THR A 57 0.96 -16.35 2.69
C THR A 57 2.15 -15.47 3.08
N PRO A 58 2.37 -14.34 2.38
CA PRO A 58 3.39 -13.39 2.82
C PRO A 58 2.96 -12.74 4.13
N VAL A 59 3.93 -12.47 4.99
CA VAL A 59 3.67 -11.87 6.30
C VAL A 59 3.98 -10.38 6.24
N LEU A 60 3.01 -9.55 6.66
CA LEU A 60 3.16 -8.10 6.77
C LEU A 60 3.95 -7.76 8.04
N GLY A 61 5.13 -7.16 7.88
CA GLY A 61 6.01 -6.72 8.96
C GLY A 61 6.07 -5.20 9.12
N ARG A 62 6.36 -4.75 10.34
CA ARG A 62 6.90 -3.39 10.56
C ARG A 62 8.40 -3.37 10.24
N PRO A 63 8.93 -2.32 9.59
CA PRO A 63 10.36 -2.04 9.64
C PRO A 63 10.70 -1.63 11.07
N THR A 64 11.09 -2.59 11.91
CA THR A 64 11.68 -2.30 13.21
C THR A 64 13.17 -2.00 12.99
N ALA A 65 13.70 -0.99 13.68
CA ALA A 65 15.15 -0.71 13.69
C ALA A 65 15.97 -1.87 14.30
N SER A 66 15.29 -2.92 14.79
CA SER A 66 15.87 -4.12 15.39
C SER A 66 15.02 -5.34 15.02
N SER A 67 15.18 -5.82 13.78
CA SER A 67 14.97 -7.19 13.27
C SER A 67 13.88 -8.12 13.85
N SER A 68 12.71 -7.61 14.25
CA SER A 68 11.52 -8.42 14.51
C SER A 68 10.40 -8.09 13.50
N VAL A 69 9.98 -9.10 12.74
CA VAL A 69 8.81 -9.03 11.84
C VAL A 69 7.55 -9.18 12.71
N GLU A 70 6.95 -8.07 13.10
CA GLU A 70 5.64 -8.10 13.76
C GLU A 70 4.52 -8.12 12.72
N VAL A 71 3.64 -9.14 12.81
CA VAL A 71 2.47 -9.28 11.94
C VAL A 71 1.47 -8.17 12.26
N LEU A 72 1.29 -7.23 11.35
CA LEU A 72 0.27 -6.18 11.49
C LEU A 72 -0.96 -6.55 10.67
N THR A 73 -2.02 -6.98 11.35
CA THR A 73 -3.37 -7.08 10.78
C THR A 73 -4.37 -6.50 11.80
N PRO A 74 -5.03 -5.36 11.50
CA PRO A 74 -4.95 -4.56 10.27
C PRO A 74 -3.67 -3.70 10.16
N TYR A 75 -3.19 -3.47 8.93
CA TYR A 75 -2.04 -2.58 8.67
C TYR A 75 -2.50 -1.11 8.64
N VAL A 76 -2.67 -0.51 9.82
CA VAL A 76 -3.01 0.92 9.92
C VAL A 76 -1.74 1.74 10.08
N ARG A 77 -1.49 2.69 9.17
CA ARG A 77 -0.33 3.58 9.24
C ARG A 77 -0.70 5.03 8.96
N PRO A 78 -0.50 5.94 9.93
CA PRO A 78 -0.65 7.37 9.67
C PRO A 78 0.44 7.83 8.70
N VAL A 79 0.03 8.68 7.77
CA VAL A 79 0.91 9.34 6.80
C VAL A 79 0.99 10.84 7.10
N GLY A 80 -0.12 11.43 7.59
CA GLY A 80 -0.19 12.81 8.04
C GLY A 80 -0.90 13.73 7.05
N ASP A 81 -0.69 15.03 7.20
CA ASP A 81 -1.26 16.04 6.32
C ASP A 81 -0.50 16.06 4.99
N ILE A 82 -1.22 16.08 3.87
CA ILE A 82 -0.65 16.12 2.52
C ILE A 82 -1.14 17.39 1.84
N GLY A 83 -0.20 18.27 1.47
CA GLY A 83 -0.51 19.52 0.79
C GLY A 83 -1.11 19.34 -0.61
N PRO A 84 -1.62 20.41 -1.23
CA PRO A 84 -2.04 20.41 -2.63
C PRO A 84 -0.94 19.88 -3.55
N SER A 85 -1.29 18.93 -4.43
CA SER A 85 -0.39 18.33 -5.43
C SER A 85 0.87 17.69 -4.83
N ASP A 86 0.85 17.40 -3.53
CA ASP A 86 1.94 16.78 -2.82
C ASP A 86 1.67 15.28 -2.57
N SER A 87 2.65 14.61 -1.99
CA SER A 87 2.57 13.20 -1.69
C SER A 87 3.39 12.83 -0.48
N ALA A 88 3.00 11.73 0.16
CA ALA A 88 3.72 11.20 1.30
C ALA A 88 3.95 9.69 1.14
N LEU A 89 5.05 9.23 1.72
CA LEU A 89 5.54 7.86 1.58
C LEU A 89 5.39 7.09 2.88
N ASN A 90 5.05 5.81 2.77
CA ASN A 90 5.06 4.87 3.88
C ASN A 90 5.71 3.55 3.45
N SER A 91 6.65 3.03 4.23
CA SER A 91 7.29 1.75 3.95
C SER A 91 6.70 0.62 4.80
N VAL A 92 6.37 -0.49 4.15
CA VAL A 92 6.01 -1.76 4.78
C VAL A 92 7.05 -2.82 4.46
N GLN A 93 7.42 -3.61 5.46
CA GLN A 93 8.24 -4.79 5.24
C GLN A 93 7.32 -5.99 4.99
N LEU A 94 7.68 -6.83 4.05
CA LEU A 94 6.93 -8.00 3.63
C LEU A 94 7.87 -9.19 3.61
N ASP A 95 7.52 -10.22 4.38
CA ASP A 95 8.23 -11.48 4.36
C ASP A 95 7.59 -12.40 3.31
N PHE A 96 8.38 -12.74 2.29
CA PHE A 96 8.05 -13.67 1.21
C PHE A 96 8.91 -14.95 1.30
N SER A 97 9.55 -15.24 2.43
CA SER A 97 10.43 -16.41 2.61
C SER A 97 9.72 -17.74 2.34
N THR A 98 8.41 -17.81 2.63
CA THR A 98 7.55 -18.97 2.35
C THR A 98 7.03 -19.00 0.91
N CYS A 99 7.32 -17.96 0.11
CA CYS A 99 6.76 -17.76 -1.22
C CYS A 99 7.77 -18.03 -2.34
N ALA A 100 7.37 -18.90 -3.27
CA ALA A 100 8.12 -19.15 -4.49
C ALA A 100 8.25 -17.87 -5.37
N ALA A 101 9.30 -17.83 -6.20
CA ALA A 101 9.56 -16.69 -7.09
C ALA A 101 8.44 -16.40 -8.09
N THR A 102 7.68 -17.45 -8.41
CA THR A 102 6.59 -17.43 -9.38
C THR A 102 5.26 -17.02 -8.75
N ALA A 103 5.22 -16.82 -7.43
CA ALA A 103 4.02 -16.38 -6.73
C ALA A 103 3.63 -14.96 -7.17
N ARG A 104 2.34 -14.78 -7.47
CA ARG A 104 1.75 -13.49 -7.84
C ARG A 104 0.62 -13.16 -6.90
N PHE A 105 0.47 -11.88 -6.62
CA PHE A 105 -0.49 -11.34 -5.67
C PHE A 105 -1.26 -10.18 -6.30
N THR A 106 -2.55 -10.09 -5.98
CA THR A 106 -3.28 -8.84 -6.04
C THR A 106 -3.04 -8.11 -4.72
N ALA A 107 -2.52 -6.89 -4.81
CA ALA A 107 -2.37 -6.01 -3.66
C ALA A 107 -3.55 -5.04 -3.62
N THR A 108 -4.23 -4.97 -2.49
CA THR A 108 -5.30 -4.02 -2.22
C THR A 108 -4.82 -3.08 -1.11
N ILE A 109 -4.82 -1.78 -1.37
CA ILE A 109 -4.44 -0.74 -0.41
C ILE A 109 -5.69 0.08 -0.13
N ASP A 110 -6.16 0.03 1.10
CA ASP A 110 -7.25 0.88 1.58
C ASP A 110 -6.64 2.11 2.26
N TYR A 111 -7.22 3.27 1.97
CA TYR A 111 -6.72 4.54 2.48
C TYR A 111 -7.86 5.50 2.77
N SER A 112 -7.61 6.40 3.70
CA SER A 112 -8.56 7.43 4.10
C SER A 112 -7.86 8.65 4.65
N ALA A 113 -8.64 9.70 4.81
CA ALA A 113 -8.26 10.95 5.44
C ALA A 113 -9.49 11.63 6.04
N ASP A 114 -9.28 12.74 6.73
CA ASP A 114 -10.36 13.51 7.34
C ASP A 114 -11.31 14.09 6.27
N GLY A 115 -12.52 14.45 6.68
CA GLY A 115 -13.53 15.01 5.76
C GLY A 115 -14.21 13.97 4.86
N GLY A 116 -14.09 12.68 5.17
CA GLY A 116 -14.76 11.59 4.44
C GLY A 116 -14.04 11.17 3.16
N VAL A 117 -12.79 11.59 2.96
CA VAL A 117 -11.97 11.14 1.83
C VAL A 117 -11.51 9.71 2.10
N SER A 118 -11.92 8.78 1.24
CA SER A 118 -11.47 7.39 1.31
C SER A 118 -11.42 6.75 -0.08
N GLY A 119 -10.71 5.64 -0.18
CA GLY A 119 -10.68 4.86 -1.39
C GLY A 119 -9.85 3.59 -1.26
N THR A 120 -9.91 2.81 -2.32
CA THR A 120 -9.20 1.54 -2.44
C THR A 120 -8.39 1.54 -3.72
N LYS A 121 -7.12 1.15 -3.64
CA LYS A 121 -6.26 0.90 -4.79
C LYS A 121 -6.01 -0.59 -4.93
N THR A 122 -6.42 -1.15 -6.07
CA THR A 122 -6.06 -2.51 -6.46
C THR A 122 -4.91 -2.51 -7.46
N LEU A 123 -3.87 -3.29 -7.19
CA LEU A 123 -2.74 -3.53 -8.08
C LEU A 123 -2.60 -5.03 -8.34
N TYR A 124 -2.68 -5.43 -9.60
CA TYR A 124 -2.58 -6.83 -10.02
C TYR A 124 -1.13 -7.26 -10.24
N ASN A 125 -0.92 -8.58 -10.28
CA ASN A 125 0.34 -9.22 -10.66
C ASN A 125 1.57 -8.75 -9.88
N GLN A 126 1.37 -8.34 -8.62
CA GLN A 126 2.45 -7.98 -7.72
C GLN A 126 3.24 -9.23 -7.33
N PHE A 127 4.53 -9.06 -7.14
CA PHE A 127 5.48 -10.09 -6.76
C PHE A 127 6.52 -9.50 -5.82
N ARG A 128 7.32 -10.37 -5.23
CA ARG A 128 8.44 -10.01 -4.37
C ARG A 128 9.41 -9.07 -5.08
#